data_AF-A0A800AD24-F1
#
_entry.id   AF-A0A800AD24-F1
#
_cell.length_a   1.000
_cell.length_b   1.000
_cell.length_c   1.000
_cell.angle_alpha   90.00
_cell.angle_beta   90.00
_cell.angle_gamma   90.00
#
_symmetry.space_group_name_H-M   'P 1'
#
loop_
_entity.id
_entity.type
_entity.pdbx_description
1 polymer ?
#
loop_
_entity_poly.entity_id
_entity_poly.type
_entity_poly.pdbx_seq_one_letter_code
_entity_poly.pdbx_strand_id
1 'polypeptide(L)'
;MPKVTIRSKDVTTKGARKIFREAAKQATPEVVLGELLKELKQFEQKFSMSTVEFYRQYCMGEMGDSRDVMRWAAFYESYMNVVKTLMPKSPENKKR
;
A
#
# COMPACT_ATOMS: atom_id res chain seq x y z
N MET A 1 37.79 0.93 2.89
CA MET A 1 36.36 1.34 2.88
C MET A 1 35.60 0.45 3.86
N PRO A 2 34.86 0.98 4.85
CA PRO A 2 34.17 0.15 5.83
C PRO A 2 32.89 -0.45 5.22
N LYS A 3 32.73 -1.77 5.34
CA LYS A 3 31.53 -2.51 4.93
C LYS A 3 30.47 -2.34 6.02
N VAL A 4 29.37 -1.65 5.71
CA VAL A 4 28.22 -1.52 6.61
C VAL A 4 27.44 -2.83 6.59
N THR A 5 27.63 -3.65 7.63
CA THR A 5 26.85 -4.86 7.86
C THR A 5 25.58 -4.48 8.61
N ILE A 6 24.44 -4.41 7.92
CA ILE A 6 23.14 -4.24 8.56
C ILE A 6 22.77 -5.58 9.22
N ARG A 7 22.92 -5.68 10.54
CA ARG A 7 22.35 -6.75 11.36
C ARG A 7 20.88 -6.42 11.65
N SER A 8 19.97 -6.88 10.80
CA SER A 8 18.53 -6.90 11.12
C SER A 8 18.24 -8.11 12.00
N LYS A 9 18.33 -7.95 13.32
CA LYS A 9 17.71 -8.86 14.28
C LYS A 9 16.38 -8.26 14.73
N ASP A 10 15.40 -9.14 14.88
CA ASP A 10 14.06 -8.92 15.46
C ASP A 10 12.95 -8.42 14.53
N VAL A 11 12.54 -9.28 13.59
CA VAL A 11 11.10 -9.46 13.30
C VAL A 11 10.74 -10.92 13.55
N THR A 12 10.35 -11.20 14.79
CA THR A 12 9.87 -12.51 15.24
C THR A 12 8.52 -12.79 14.58
N THR A 13 8.58 -13.47 13.45
CA THR A 13 7.52 -13.65 12.43
C THR A 13 6.38 -14.59 12.84
N LYS A 14 6.37 -15.14 14.07
CA LYS A 14 5.37 -16.12 14.52
C LYS A 14 4.20 -15.52 15.31
N GLY A 15 4.43 -14.49 16.13
CA GLY A 15 3.38 -13.82 16.90
C GLY A 15 2.54 -12.86 16.05
N ALA A 16 3.22 -12.10 15.17
CA ALA A 16 2.58 -11.17 14.25
C ALA A 16 1.51 -11.85 13.39
N ARG A 17 1.82 -13.02 12.81
CA ARG A 17 0.90 -13.75 11.92
C ARG A 17 -0.42 -14.17 12.57
N LYS A 18 -0.44 -14.44 13.88
CA LYS A 18 -1.68 -14.85 14.59
C LYS A 18 -2.58 -13.65 14.85
N ILE A 19 -2.01 -12.52 15.28
CA ILE A 19 -2.74 -11.26 15.48
C ILE A 19 -3.28 -10.74 14.14
N PHE A 20 -2.46 -10.77 13.08
CA PHE A 20 -2.90 -10.38 11.73
C PHE A 20 -4.04 -11.24 11.19
N ARG A 21 -4.10 -12.54 11.53
CA ARG A 21 -5.18 -13.45 11.07
C ARG A 21 -6.51 -13.17 11.77
N GLU A 22 -6.49 -12.79 13.03
CA GLU A 22 -7.69 -12.51 13.82
C GLU A 22 -8.25 -11.12 13.50
N ALA A 23 -7.37 -10.13 13.28
CA ALA A 23 -7.73 -8.82 12.74
C ALA A 23 -8.28 -8.91 11.31
N ALA A 24 -7.66 -9.73 10.44
CA ALA A 24 -8.12 -9.93 9.05
C ALA A 24 -9.51 -10.58 8.94
N LYS A 25 -9.99 -11.28 9.98
CA LYS A 25 -11.34 -11.88 10.00
C LYS A 25 -12.46 -10.86 10.21
N GLN A 26 -12.16 -9.70 10.79
CA GLN A 26 -13.14 -8.63 11.03
C GLN A 26 -12.96 -7.44 10.08
N ALA A 27 -11.86 -7.42 9.32
CA ALA A 27 -11.56 -6.34 8.41
C ALA A 27 -12.52 -6.37 7.21
N THR A 28 -13.56 -5.54 7.25
CA THR A 28 -14.38 -5.27 6.07
C THR A 28 -13.53 -4.50 5.05
N PRO A 29 -13.79 -4.65 3.75
CA PRO A 29 -13.05 -3.90 2.73
C PRO A 29 -13.09 -2.38 2.94
N GLU A 30 -14.17 -1.86 3.54
CA GLU A 30 -14.32 -0.44 3.90
C GLU A 30 -13.33 0.01 4.98
N VAL A 31 -13.14 -0.81 6.02
CA VAL A 31 -12.17 -0.52 7.10
C VAL A 31 -10.75 -0.56 6.54
N VAL A 32 -10.43 -1.58 5.74
CA VAL A 32 -9.12 -1.70 5.07
C VAL A 32 -8.87 -0.50 4.16
N LEU A 33 -9.87 -0.07 3.40
CA LEU A 33 -9.77 1.10 2.53
C LEU A 33 -9.48 2.37 3.33
N GLY A 34 -10.14 2.56 4.48
CA GLY A 34 -9.92 3.69 5.38
C GLY A 34 -8.50 3.73 5.95
N GLU A 35 -7.95 2.58 6.35
CA GLU A 35 -6.57 2.49 6.82
C GLU A 35 -5.56 2.78 5.71
N LEU A 36 -5.77 2.26 4.50
CA LEU A 36 -4.91 2.53 3.34
C LEU A 36 -4.92 4.02 2.97
N LEU A 37 -6.09 4.68 2.98
CA LEU A 37 -6.19 6.11 2.75
C LEU A 37 -5.44 6.93 3.82
N LYS A 38 -5.49 6.49 5.08
CA LYS A 38 -4.75 7.14 6.16
C LYS A 38 -3.24 7.04 5.97
N GLU A 39 -2.75 5.87 5.56
CA GLU A 39 -1.33 5.69 5.25
C GLU A 39 -0.90 6.52 4.03
N LEU A 40 -1.68 6.53 2.95
CA LEU A 40 -1.42 7.38 1.78
C LEU A 40 -1.37 8.87 2.16
N LYS A 41 -2.28 9.34 3.01
CA LYS A 41 -2.29 10.73 3.50
C LYS A 41 -1.03 11.09 4.32
N GLN A 42 -0.46 10.15 5.06
CA GLN A 42 0.82 10.37 5.74
C GLN A 42 1.96 10.59 4.74
N PHE A 43 1.95 9.84 3.62
CA PHE A 43 2.91 10.07 2.55
C PHE A 43 2.69 11.42 1.87
N GLU A 44 1.45 11.85 1.67
CA GLU A 44 1.17 13.19 1.12
C GLU A 44 1.77 14.29 1.97
N GLN A 45 1.64 14.19 3.30
CA GLN A 45 2.25 15.13 4.24
C GLN A 45 3.79 15.03 4.21
N LYS A 46 4.33 13.81 4.19
CA LYS A 46 5.78 13.56 4.20
C LYS A 46 6.47 14.09 2.94
N PHE A 47 5.85 13.90 1.78
CA PHE A 47 6.38 14.33 0.49
C PHE A 47 5.89 15.71 0.06
N SER A 48 4.97 16.31 0.82
CA SER A 48 4.34 17.61 0.50
C SER A 48 3.75 17.66 -0.90
N MET A 49 3.21 16.54 -1.37
CA MET A 49 2.60 16.39 -2.69
C MET A 49 1.40 15.46 -2.60
N SER A 50 0.42 15.67 -3.47
CA SER A 50 -0.77 14.80 -3.50
C SER A 50 -0.41 13.39 -3.97
N THR A 51 -1.20 12.37 -3.57
CA THR A 51 -1.04 10.99 -4.06
C THR A 51 -1.11 10.92 -5.59
N VAL A 52 -1.87 11.82 -6.22
CA VAL A 52 -2.00 11.93 -7.68
C VAL A 52 -0.69 12.41 -8.32
N GLU A 53 -0.07 13.45 -7.77
CA GLU A 53 1.23 13.94 -8.25
C GLU A 53 2.34 12.93 -7.98
N PHE A 54 2.30 12.28 -6.81
CA PHE A 54 3.23 11.22 -6.46
C PHE A 54 3.13 10.07 -7.47
N TYR A 55 1.90 9.63 -7.80
CA TYR A 55 1.67 8.60 -8.81
C TYR A 55 2.17 9.01 -10.19
N ARG A 56 1.94 10.25 -10.59
CA ARG A 56 2.44 10.78 -11.87
C ARG A 56 3.96 10.71 -11.95
N GLN A 57 4.67 11.20 -10.93
CA GLN A 57 6.14 11.17 -10.87
C GLN A 57 6.68 9.74 -10.77
N TYR A 58 5.99 8.86 -10.04
CA TYR A 58 6.29 7.43 -9.98
C TYR A 58 6.20 6.78 -11.37
N CYS A 59 5.13 7.04 -12.13
CA CYS A 59 4.98 6.55 -13.51
C CYS A 59 6.02 7.12 -14.48
N MET A 60 6.52 8.33 -14.22
CA MET A 60 7.61 8.94 -15.00
C MET A 60 8.99 8.38 -14.64
N GLY A 61 9.09 7.59 -13.56
CA GLY A 61 10.36 7.05 -13.07
C GLY A 61 11.23 8.05 -12.31
N GLU A 62 10.68 9.21 -11.94
CA GLU A 62 11.43 10.31 -11.31
C GLU A 62 11.60 10.14 -9.79
N MET A 63 10.86 9.22 -9.18
CA MET A 63 10.87 8.96 -7.73
C MET A 63 12.09 8.15 -7.24
N GLY A 64 12.74 7.42 -8.15
CA GLY A 64 13.83 6.49 -7.83
C GLY A 64 13.41 5.32 -6.92
N ASP A 65 14.41 4.58 -6.41
CA ASP A 65 14.20 3.33 -5.64
C ASP A 65 14.22 3.55 -4.12
N SER A 66 13.78 4.72 -3.67
CA SER A 66 13.72 5.02 -2.24
C SER A 66 12.78 4.06 -1.52
N ARG A 67 13.16 3.62 -0.32
CA ARG A 67 12.34 2.72 0.51
C ARG A 67 10.92 3.26 0.72
N ASP A 68 10.80 4.58 0.85
CA ASP A 68 9.52 5.26 1.02
C ASP A 68 8.63 5.19 -0.23
N VAL A 69 9.23 5.29 -1.43
CA VAL A 69 8.52 5.17 -2.72
C VAL A 69 8.02 3.75 -2.91
N MET A 70 8.86 2.75 -2.65
CA MET A 70 8.45 1.33 -2.72
C MET A 70 7.33 1.03 -1.73
N ARG A 71 7.41 1.58 -0.52
CA ARG A 71 6.38 1.39 0.51
C ARG A 71 5.06 2.06 0.11
N TRP A 72 5.11 3.27 -0.41
CA TRP A 72 3.94 3.96 -0.94
C TRP A 72 3.30 3.18 -2.09
N ALA A 73 4.09 2.65 -3.03
CA ALA A 73 3.58 1.87 -4.17
C ALA A 73 2.84 0.62 -3.70
N ALA A 74 3.37 -0.10 -2.71
CA ALA A 74 2.70 -1.28 -2.14
C ALA A 74 1.34 -0.93 -1.50
N PHE A 75 1.23 0.21 -0.82
CA PHE A 75 -0.04 0.69 -0.26
C PHE A 75 -1.02 1.11 -1.35
N TYR A 76 -0.54 1.81 -2.38
CA TYR A 76 -1.36 2.24 -3.50
C TYR A 76 -1.91 1.05 -4.31
N GLU A 77 -1.10 0.02 -4.57
CA GLU A 77 -1.55 -1.22 -5.20
C GLU A 77 -2.60 -1.95 -4.35
N SER A 78 -2.37 -2.03 -3.03
CA SER A 78 -3.35 -2.61 -2.10
C SER A 78 -4.67 -1.85 -2.13
N TYR A 79 -4.62 -0.53 -2.17
CA TYR A 79 -5.79 0.34 -2.31
C TYR A 79 -6.56 0.06 -3.61
N MET A 80 -5.86 -0.01 -4.74
CA MET A 80 -6.46 -0.33 -6.04
C MET A 80 -7.16 -1.70 -6.04
N ASN A 81 -6.57 -2.71 -5.40
CA ASN A 81 -7.18 -4.04 -5.30
C ASN A 81 -8.46 -4.04 -4.47
N VAL A 82 -8.47 -3.32 -3.34
CA VAL A 82 -9.66 -3.18 -2.48
C VAL A 82 -10.76 -2.41 -3.22
N VAL A 83 -10.41 -1.29 -3.85
CA VAL A 83 -11.34 -0.48 -4.66
C VAL A 83 -11.93 -1.31 -5.80
N LYS A 84 -11.11 -2.10 -6.51
CA LYS A 84 -11.59 -2.98 -7.59
C LYS A 84 -12.57 -4.04 -7.09
N THR A 85 -12.38 -4.52 -5.86
CA THR A 85 -13.28 -5.49 -5.22
C THR A 85 -14.59 -4.84 -4.80
N LEU A 86 -14.54 -3.61 -4.30
CA LEU A 86 -15.70 -2.84 -3.86
C LEU A 86 -16.50 -2.21 -5.01
N MET A 87 -15.82 -1.90 -6.12
CA MET A 87 -16.41 -1.38 -7.36
C MET A 87 -16.32 -2.48 -8.42
N PRO A 88 -17.17 -3.52 -8.35
CA PRO A 88 -17.26 -4.47 -9.45
C PRO A 88 -17.61 -3.66 -10.70
N LYS A 89 -16.74 -3.71 -11.72
CA LYS A 89 -17.09 -3.18 -13.04
C LYS A 89 -18.44 -3.79 -13.39
N SER A 90 -19.42 -2.91 -13.61
CA SER A 90 -20.77 -3.27 -14.07
C SER A 90 -20.63 -4.38 -15.12
N PRO A 91 -21.39 -5.49 -15.01
CA PRO A 91 -21.18 -6.64 -15.87
C PRO A 91 -21.24 -6.17 -17.32
N GLU A 92 -20.08 -6.21 -17.99
CA GLU A 92 -20.00 -5.91 -19.40
C GLU A 92 -20.94 -6.90 -20.10
N ASN A 93 -21.92 -6.27 -20.73
CA ASN A 93 -23.13 -6.85 -21.27
C ASN A 93 -22.80 -8.04 -22.17
N LYS A 94 -23.05 -9.27 -21.69
CA LYS A 94 -23.27 -10.44 -22.56
C LYS A 94 -24.57 -10.24 -23.35
N LYS A 95 -24.53 -9.41 -24.38
CA LYS A 95 -25.49 -9.35 -25.50
C LYS A 95 -24.67 -8.84 -26.70
N ARG A 96 -24.58 -9.50 -27.83
CA ARG A 96 -25.35 -10.60 -28.39
C ARG A 96 -24.57 -11.11 -29.60
#